data_AF-A0A4Q7MXY6-F1
#
_entry.id   AF-A0A4Q7MXY6-F1
#
_cell.length_a   1.000
_cell.length_b   1.000
_cell.length_c   1.000
_cell.angle_alpha   90.00
_cell.angle_beta   90.00
_cell.angle_gamma   90.00
#
_symmetry.space_group_name_H-M   'P 1'
#
loop_
_entity.id
_entity.type
_entity.pdbx_description
1 polymer ?
#
loop_
_entity_poly.entity_id
_entity_poly.type
_entity_poly.pdbx_seq_one_letter_code
_entity_poly.pdbx_strand_id
1 'polypeptide(L)'
;MKTLLPFAIGLIPVSIIGLNSIWDFPVERYLISFLDHNTYFSSTNPFFVAKLFMHEIVTAFYIIASVSYFISPYPAWKERVYYILRTAFCINFLFSAPNFFYSLDSFTPDWNNTAGYFAILRFFINLFISLVLFSAQTYPPIPRINISGFTIVEHAPKGARLMHHIADLFFLIAITDSWYLIVNSTLSFSTDTALLFLANIISYFLYFFLSETLFRQTPGQAIMDSCVAGINRKIGPKKALLRSFGRLIPFDRYSFLWGGNWHDKVSNTTVVRKNSWRDLVFDAERQ
;
A
#
# COMPACT_ATOMS: atom_id res chain seq x y z
N MET A 1 14.41 14.40 -12.83
CA MET A 1 13.78 13.42 -11.90
C MET A 1 14.21 11.97 -12.16
N LYS A 2 14.30 11.48 -13.41
CA LYS A 2 14.79 10.10 -13.67
C LYS A 2 16.18 9.81 -13.08
N THR A 3 17.08 10.79 -13.06
CA THR A 3 18.41 10.69 -12.44
C THR A 3 18.37 10.53 -10.91
N LEU A 4 17.31 11.01 -10.25
CA LEU A 4 17.13 10.90 -8.80
C LEU A 4 16.42 9.60 -8.38
N LEU A 5 15.88 8.85 -9.34
CA LEU A 5 15.11 7.63 -9.04
C LEU A 5 15.94 6.56 -8.31
N PRO A 6 17.16 6.20 -8.76
CA PRO A 6 17.99 5.25 -8.02
C PRO A 6 18.28 5.75 -6.61
N PHE A 7 18.58 7.04 -6.45
CA PHE A 7 18.83 7.63 -5.14
C PHE A 7 17.61 7.50 -4.20
N ALA A 8 16.40 7.83 -4.69
CA ALA A 8 15.18 7.69 -3.90
C ALA A 8 14.89 6.23 -3.50
N ILE A 9 15.11 5.25 -4.39
CA ILE A 9 14.94 3.82 -4.08
C ILE A 9 15.97 3.37 -3.03
N GLY A 10 17.22 3.85 -3.14
CA GLY A 10 18.28 3.58 -2.17
C GLY A 10 18.04 4.18 -0.78
N LEU A 11 17.25 5.26 -0.70
CA LEU A 11 16.85 5.86 0.57
C LEU A 11 15.72 5.13 1.29
N ILE A 12 14.95 4.26 0.61
CA ILE A 12 13.83 3.53 1.23
C ILE A 12 14.31 2.66 2.42
N PRO A 13 15.33 1.79 2.27
CA PRO A 13 15.84 1.03 3.42
C PRO A 13 16.37 1.93 4.54
N VAL A 14 17.03 3.04 4.20
CA VAL A 14 17.58 3.98 5.19
C VAL A 14 16.46 4.64 5.99
N SER A 15 15.37 5.06 5.33
CA SER A 15 14.24 5.68 6.01
C SER A 15 13.46 4.71 6.89
N ILE A 16 13.52 3.40 6.57
CA ILE A 16 12.89 2.33 7.35
C ILE A 16 13.80 1.83 8.50
N ILE A 17 15.10 1.70 8.29
CA ILE A 17 16.04 1.24 9.33
C ILE A 17 16.20 2.30 10.42
N GLY A 18 16.33 3.58 10.03
CA GLY A 18 16.39 4.68 11.01
C GLY A 18 15.15 4.72 11.92
N LEU A 19 14.01 4.26 11.40
CA LEU A 19 12.71 4.14 12.02
C LEU A 19 12.70 3.13 13.17
N ASN A 20 13.14 1.91 12.86
CA ASN A 20 13.20 0.79 13.78
C ASN A 20 14.17 1.11 14.93
N SER A 21 15.33 1.71 14.64
CA SER A 21 16.30 2.10 15.68
C SER A 21 15.82 3.13 16.71
N ILE A 22 14.75 3.88 16.43
CA ILE A 22 14.23 4.91 17.35
C ILE A 22 13.03 4.39 18.14
N TRP A 23 12.25 3.51 17.51
CA TRP A 23 11.00 3.00 18.08
C TRP A 23 11.10 1.57 18.60
N ASP A 24 12.20 0.82 18.42
CA ASP A 24 12.28 -0.62 18.75
C ASP A 24 12.57 -0.99 20.20
N PHE A 25 12.60 -0.04 21.13
CA PHE A 25 12.60 -0.43 22.55
C PHE A 25 11.43 -1.37 22.95
N PRO A 26 10.21 -1.30 22.38
CA PRO A 26 9.12 -2.22 22.68
C PRO A 26 9.17 -3.53 21.89
N VAL A 27 9.58 -3.57 20.61
CA VAL A 27 9.60 -4.81 19.80
C VAL A 27 10.73 -5.73 20.26
N GLU A 28 11.92 -5.19 20.52
CA GLU A 28 13.03 -5.95 21.09
C GLU A 28 12.67 -6.46 22.49
N ARG A 29 12.08 -5.61 23.35
CA ARG A 29 11.54 -6.04 24.65
C ARG A 29 10.44 -7.09 24.51
N TYR A 30 9.63 -7.03 23.45
CA TYR A 30 8.54 -7.99 23.19
C TYR A 30 9.08 -9.35 22.71
N LEU A 31 10.09 -9.36 21.82
CA LEU A 31 10.75 -10.59 21.40
C LEU A 31 11.50 -11.25 22.57
N ILE A 32 12.17 -10.44 23.39
CA ILE A 32 12.83 -10.91 24.61
C ILE A 32 11.80 -11.46 25.61
N SER A 33 10.66 -10.78 25.79
CA SER A 33 9.59 -11.25 26.68
C SER A 33 8.79 -12.43 26.12
N PHE A 34 8.73 -12.60 24.81
CA PHE A 34 8.16 -13.78 24.16
C PHE A 34 9.01 -15.04 24.43
N LEU A 35 10.33 -14.87 24.41
CA LEU A 35 11.30 -15.93 24.71
C LEU A 35 11.37 -16.23 26.22
N ASP A 36 11.03 -15.26 27.08
CA ASP A 36 10.90 -15.44 28.53
C ASP A 36 9.46 -15.86 28.91
N HIS A 37 9.20 -17.17 28.81
CA HIS A 37 7.87 -17.78 28.97
C HIS A 37 7.14 -17.49 30.30
N ASN A 38 7.79 -16.94 31.32
CA ASN A 38 7.27 -16.97 32.68
C ASN A 38 6.58 -15.69 33.19
N THR A 39 6.60 -14.55 32.47
CA THR A 39 6.11 -13.29 33.07
C THR A 39 5.21 -12.40 32.22
N TYR A 40 5.20 -12.53 30.88
CA TYR A 40 4.52 -11.55 30.02
C TYR A 40 3.36 -12.07 29.16
N PHE A 41 3.22 -13.39 29.03
CA PHE A 41 2.29 -13.95 28.04
C PHE A 41 0.80 -13.93 28.45
N SER A 42 0.49 -13.77 29.74
CA SER A 42 -0.90 -13.87 30.19
C SER A 42 -1.76 -12.64 29.89
N SER A 43 -1.20 -11.53 29.38
CA SER A 43 -1.96 -10.28 29.15
C SER A 43 -1.84 -9.67 27.75
N THR A 44 -0.92 -10.15 26.89
CA THR A 44 -0.70 -9.51 25.59
C THR A 44 -1.71 -10.00 24.55
N ASN A 45 -2.47 -9.05 24.00
CA ASN A 45 -3.48 -9.30 23.00
C ASN A 45 -2.86 -9.90 21.71
N PRO A 46 -3.27 -11.11 21.25
CA PRO A 46 -2.68 -11.76 20.08
C PRO A 46 -2.84 -10.93 18.79
N PHE A 47 -3.86 -10.07 18.70
CA PHE A 47 -4.03 -9.16 17.58
C PHE A 47 -2.91 -8.12 17.51
N PHE A 48 -2.36 -7.68 18.65
CA PHE A 48 -1.23 -6.75 18.67
C PHE A 48 0.04 -7.40 18.12
N VAL A 49 0.30 -8.66 18.50
CA VAL A 49 1.45 -9.43 18.00
C VAL A 49 1.36 -9.64 16.49
N ALA A 50 0.19 -10.08 16.03
CA ALA A 50 -0.04 -10.27 14.60
C ALA A 50 0.19 -8.97 13.81
N LYS A 51 -0.22 -7.81 14.36
CA LYS A 51 0.00 -6.50 13.73
C LYS A 51 1.49 -6.14 13.62
N LEU A 52 2.25 -6.26 14.71
CA LEU A 52 3.70 -5.99 14.70
C LEU A 52 4.39 -6.89 13.67
N PHE A 53 4.04 -8.17 13.65
CA PHE A 53 4.56 -9.12 12.67
C PHE A 53 4.25 -8.70 11.22
N MET A 54 3.01 -8.26 10.94
CA MET A 54 2.65 -7.75 9.60
C MET A 54 3.44 -6.49 9.21
N HIS A 55 3.68 -5.58 10.17
CA HIS A 55 4.51 -4.40 9.93
C HIS A 55 5.93 -4.81 9.51
N GLU A 56 6.55 -5.75 10.22
CA GLU A 56 7.89 -6.25 9.88
C GLU A 56 7.94 -6.97 8.53
N ILE A 57 6.90 -7.71 8.14
CA ILE A 57 6.80 -8.29 6.80
C ILE A 57 6.81 -7.18 5.73
N VAL A 58 6.05 -6.10 5.94
CA VAL A 58 5.98 -4.99 4.98
C VAL A 58 7.31 -4.23 4.91
N THR A 59 7.98 -4.04 6.06
CA THR A 59 9.33 -3.48 6.15
C THR A 59 10.35 -4.33 5.39
N ALA A 60 10.40 -5.63 5.66
CA ALA A 60 11.27 -6.58 4.96
C ALA A 60 10.97 -6.57 3.44
N PHE A 61 9.70 -6.50 3.07
CA PHE A 61 9.29 -6.37 1.67
C PHE A 61 9.90 -5.13 1.00
N TYR A 62 9.82 -3.95 1.62
CA TYR A 62 10.42 -2.73 1.07
C TYR A 62 11.94 -2.84 0.92
N ILE A 63 12.63 -3.39 1.91
CA ILE A 63 14.09 -3.57 1.88
C ILE A 63 14.46 -4.53 0.73
N ILE A 64 13.84 -5.71 0.68
CA ILE A 64 14.10 -6.73 -0.34
C ILE A 64 13.78 -6.19 -1.74
N ALA A 65 12.65 -5.51 -1.91
CA ALA A 65 12.28 -4.90 -3.18
C ALA A 65 13.33 -3.87 -3.62
N SER A 66 13.72 -2.94 -2.75
CA SER A 66 14.77 -1.95 -3.06
C SER A 66 16.11 -2.60 -3.41
N VAL A 67 16.56 -3.60 -2.66
CA VAL A 67 17.80 -4.34 -2.96
C VAL A 67 17.69 -5.05 -4.32
N SER A 68 16.56 -5.72 -4.59
CA SER A 68 16.33 -6.43 -5.85
C SER A 68 16.33 -5.50 -7.07
N TYR A 69 15.93 -4.23 -6.91
CA TYR A 69 15.99 -3.23 -7.96
C TYR A 69 17.44 -2.94 -8.39
N PHE A 70 18.37 -2.86 -7.43
CA PHE A 70 19.78 -2.58 -7.74
C PHE A 70 20.53 -3.80 -8.27
N ILE A 71 20.29 -4.97 -7.69
CA ILE A 71 21.02 -6.21 -8.06
C ILE A 71 20.57 -6.74 -9.42
N SER A 72 19.30 -6.58 -9.79
CA SER A 72 18.78 -7.18 -11.00
C SER A 72 19.44 -6.58 -12.26
N PRO A 73 19.95 -7.41 -13.20
CA PRO A 73 20.44 -6.91 -14.48
C PRO A 73 19.30 -6.63 -15.48
N TYR A 74 18.09 -7.15 -15.21
CA TYR A 74 16.99 -7.15 -16.19
C TYR A 74 16.13 -5.86 -16.09
N PRO A 75 16.04 -5.04 -17.16
CA PRO A 75 15.26 -3.79 -17.14
C PRO A 75 13.79 -3.98 -16.81
N ALA A 76 13.16 -5.04 -17.34
CA ALA A 76 11.76 -5.36 -17.07
C ALA A 76 11.48 -5.65 -15.58
N TRP A 77 12.42 -6.32 -14.91
CA TRP A 77 12.32 -6.57 -13.47
C TRP A 77 12.44 -5.27 -12.67
N LYS A 78 13.42 -4.41 -13.00
CA LYS A 78 13.58 -3.09 -12.36
C LYS A 78 12.32 -2.25 -12.48
N GLU A 79 11.70 -2.24 -13.66
CA GLU A 79 10.46 -1.52 -13.90
C GLU A 79 9.33 -2.06 -13.02
N ARG A 80 9.16 -3.39 -12.94
CA ARG A 80 8.15 -4.03 -12.10
C ARG A 80 8.34 -3.71 -10.62
N VAL A 81 9.56 -3.87 -10.12
CA VAL A 81 9.91 -3.55 -8.72
C VAL A 81 9.65 -2.08 -8.42
N TYR A 82 10.08 -1.18 -9.32
CA TYR A 82 9.81 0.23 -9.18
C TYR A 82 8.31 0.53 -9.11
N TYR A 83 7.48 -0.07 -9.97
CA TYR A 83 6.02 0.09 -9.89
C TYR A 83 5.47 -0.31 -8.53
N ILE A 84 5.93 -1.45 -7.99
CA ILE A 84 5.45 -1.92 -6.69
C ILE A 84 5.87 -0.96 -5.58
N LEU A 85 7.15 -0.57 -5.55
CA LEU A 85 7.69 0.40 -4.58
C LEU A 85 6.96 1.73 -4.67
N ARG A 86 6.76 2.27 -5.88
CA ARG A 86 6.05 3.52 -6.12
C ARG A 86 4.62 3.47 -5.57
N THR A 87 3.85 2.46 -5.93
CA THR A 87 2.45 2.35 -5.48
C THR A 87 2.38 2.12 -3.97
N ALA A 88 3.16 1.18 -3.43
CA ALA A 88 3.13 0.85 -2.01
C ALA A 88 3.63 2.01 -1.13
N PHE A 89 4.78 2.60 -1.46
CA PHE A 89 5.40 3.64 -0.66
C PHE A 89 4.62 4.96 -0.69
N CYS A 90 4.16 5.40 -1.87
CA CYS A 90 3.36 6.63 -1.96
C CYS A 90 2.02 6.51 -1.21
N ILE A 91 1.36 5.34 -1.28
CA ILE A 91 0.13 5.11 -0.54
C ILE A 91 0.42 5.06 0.97
N ASN A 92 1.44 4.30 1.40
CA ASN A 92 1.82 4.27 2.81
C ASN A 92 2.15 5.67 3.35
N PHE A 93 2.89 6.50 2.60
CA PHE A 93 3.19 7.87 2.97
C PHE A 93 1.91 8.71 3.21
N LEU A 94 0.95 8.67 2.27
CA LEU A 94 -0.32 9.39 2.40
C LEU A 94 -1.08 9.01 3.69
N PHE A 95 -1.05 7.73 4.05
CA PHE A 95 -1.69 7.23 5.26
C PHE A 95 -0.91 7.48 6.55
N SER A 96 0.41 7.70 6.45
CA SER A 96 1.25 8.05 7.59
C SER A 96 1.18 9.54 7.96
N ALA A 97 0.75 10.41 7.04
CA ALA A 97 0.74 11.85 7.25
C ALA A 97 -0.10 12.31 8.46
N PRO A 98 -1.31 11.77 8.72
CA PRO A 98 -2.07 12.11 9.93
C PRO A 98 -1.32 11.79 11.22
N ASN A 99 -0.56 10.68 11.25
CA ASN A 99 0.21 10.30 12.44
C ASN A 99 1.34 11.30 12.71
N PHE A 100 1.96 11.82 11.65
CA PHE A 100 2.95 12.89 11.76
C PHE A 100 2.34 14.16 12.37
N PHE A 101 1.21 14.63 11.86
CA PHE A 101 0.55 15.83 12.40
C PHE A 101 0.09 15.63 13.84
N TYR A 102 -0.43 14.44 14.16
CA TYR A 102 -0.77 14.10 15.54
C TYR A 102 0.45 14.13 16.48
N SER A 103 1.59 13.62 16.00
CA SER A 103 2.84 13.64 16.76
C SER A 103 3.38 15.06 16.96
N LEU A 104 3.13 15.98 16.02
CA LEU A 104 3.47 17.40 16.18
C LEU A 104 2.61 18.09 17.23
N ASP A 105 1.31 17.77 17.28
CA ASP A 105 0.37 18.35 18.25
C ASP A 105 0.62 17.81 19.67
N SER A 106 0.97 16.53 19.77
CA SER A 106 1.24 15.83 21.04
C SER A 106 2.64 16.09 21.59
N PHE A 107 3.39 17.01 21.00
CA PHE A 107 4.75 17.34 21.39
C PHE A 107 4.76 18.13 22.69
N THR A 108 4.52 17.43 23.81
CA THR A 108 4.74 17.98 25.15
C THR A 108 6.24 18.18 25.37
N PRO A 109 6.67 19.21 26.13
CA PRO A 109 8.09 19.49 26.41
C PRO A 109 8.89 18.32 27.01
N ASP A 110 8.21 17.31 27.56
CA ASP A 110 8.82 16.15 28.22
C ASP A 110 9.17 14.99 27.27
N TRP A 111 8.82 15.09 25.97
CA TRP A 111 9.35 14.15 24.98
C TRP A 111 10.87 14.32 24.89
N ASN A 112 11.61 13.21 24.94
CA ASN A 112 13.03 13.20 24.61
C ASN A 112 13.18 13.85 23.23
N ASN A 113 13.64 15.11 23.19
CA ASN A 113 13.65 15.99 22.01
C ASN A 113 14.15 15.28 20.75
N THR A 114 15.07 14.31 20.93
CA THR A 114 15.61 13.44 19.88
C THR A 114 14.54 12.68 19.08
N ALA A 115 13.61 11.95 19.72
CA ALA A 115 12.62 11.11 19.02
C ALA A 115 11.70 11.94 18.12
N GLY A 116 11.32 13.11 18.60
CA GLY A 116 10.51 14.06 17.86
C GLY A 116 11.21 14.64 16.63
N TYR A 117 12.47 15.06 16.76
CA TYR A 117 13.26 15.52 15.61
C TYR A 117 13.40 14.45 14.54
N PHE A 118 13.60 13.20 14.94
CA PHE A 118 13.66 12.11 13.98
C PHE A 118 12.33 11.83 13.29
N ALA A 119 11.19 11.95 13.98
CA ALA A 119 9.87 11.81 13.37
C ALA A 119 9.65 12.88 12.28
N ILE A 120 10.05 14.13 12.56
CA ILE A 120 10.03 15.23 11.59
C ILE A 120 10.94 14.95 10.40
N LEU A 121 12.21 14.62 10.65
CA LEU A 121 13.17 14.31 9.61
C LEU A 121 12.68 13.16 8.71
N ARG A 122 12.15 12.09 9.32
CA ARG A 122 11.57 10.95 8.63
C ARG A 122 10.42 11.37 7.73
N PHE A 123 9.50 12.20 8.22
CA PHE A 123 8.37 12.68 7.42
C PHE A 123 8.87 13.37 6.14
N PHE A 124 9.87 14.26 6.26
CA PHE A 124 10.44 14.95 5.11
C PHE A 124 11.21 14.02 4.17
N ILE A 125 11.96 13.03 4.69
CA ILE A 125 12.62 12.01 3.86
C ILE A 125 11.57 11.21 3.08
N ASN A 126 10.50 10.75 3.74
CA ASN A 126 9.44 9.96 3.10
C ASN A 126 8.63 10.80 2.11
N LEU A 127 8.40 12.09 2.39
CA LEU A 127 7.80 13.04 1.46
C LEU A 127 8.70 13.19 0.22
N PHE A 128 10.00 13.39 0.40
CA PHE A 128 10.96 13.50 -0.70
C PHE A 128 10.98 12.23 -1.56
N ILE A 129 11.12 11.05 -0.95
CA ILE A 129 11.09 9.76 -1.66
C ILE A 129 9.77 9.63 -2.43
N SER A 130 8.63 9.91 -1.77
CA SER A 130 7.30 9.82 -2.39
C SER A 130 7.14 10.77 -3.58
N LEU A 131 7.63 12.01 -3.49
CA LEU A 131 7.62 12.96 -4.60
C LEU A 131 8.49 12.47 -5.75
N VAL A 132 9.69 11.95 -5.48
CA VAL A 132 10.57 11.41 -6.52
C VAL A 132 9.93 10.19 -7.20
N LEU A 133 9.43 9.21 -6.44
CA LEU A 133 8.75 8.03 -6.98
C LEU A 133 7.46 8.42 -7.72
N PHE A 134 6.73 9.42 -7.24
CA PHE A 134 5.50 9.84 -7.89
C PHE A 134 5.77 10.46 -9.25
N SER A 135 6.73 11.39 -9.35
CA SER A 135 6.95 12.13 -10.60
C SER A 135 8.00 11.53 -11.54
N ALA A 136 8.79 10.54 -11.12
CA ALA A 136 9.66 9.75 -12.00
C ALA A 136 8.84 8.78 -12.88
N GLN A 137 7.77 9.26 -13.53
CA GLN A 137 6.80 8.48 -14.29
C GLN A 137 7.47 7.32 -15.03
N THR A 138 6.91 6.14 -14.85
CA THR A 138 7.32 4.93 -15.55
C THR A 138 7.19 5.13 -17.05
N TYR A 139 8.17 4.66 -17.80
CA TYR A 139 8.11 4.66 -19.25
C TYR A 139 8.00 3.22 -19.74
N PRO A 140 6.92 2.84 -20.45
CA PRO A 140 5.74 3.66 -20.74
C PRO A 140 4.72 3.70 -19.57
N PRO A 141 3.98 4.81 -19.40
CA PRO A 141 2.93 4.88 -18.39
C PRO A 141 1.81 3.89 -18.75
N ILE A 142 1.22 3.24 -17.74
CA ILE A 142 0.00 2.43 -17.96
C ILE A 142 -1.04 3.37 -18.60
N PRO A 143 -1.60 3.08 -19.80
CA PRO A 143 -2.61 3.92 -20.45
C PRO A 143 -4.01 3.62 -19.91
N ARG A 144 -4.95 4.58 -20.04
CA ARG A 144 -6.33 4.38 -19.56
C ARG A 144 -7.04 3.64 -20.66
N ILE A 145 -7.22 2.34 -20.47
CA ILE A 145 -7.69 1.46 -21.54
C ILE A 145 -9.20 1.29 -21.44
N ASN A 146 -9.81 1.19 -22.62
CA ASN A 146 -11.16 0.70 -22.82
C ASN A 146 -11.08 -0.65 -23.53
N ILE A 147 -11.51 -1.72 -22.88
CA ILE A 147 -11.32 -3.09 -23.37
C ILE A 147 -12.23 -3.40 -24.56
N SER A 148 -13.35 -2.70 -24.74
CA SER A 148 -14.27 -2.93 -25.87
C SER A 148 -13.61 -2.82 -27.26
N GLY A 149 -12.43 -2.20 -27.36
CA GLY A 149 -11.66 -2.09 -28.61
C GLY A 149 -10.62 -3.19 -28.84
N PHE A 150 -10.44 -4.15 -27.91
CA PHE A 150 -9.38 -5.16 -27.97
C PHE A 150 -9.96 -6.58 -27.98
N THR A 151 -9.51 -7.40 -28.93
CA THR A 151 -9.99 -8.79 -29.12
C THR A 151 -9.23 -9.83 -28.29
N ILE A 152 -8.00 -9.52 -27.85
CA ILE A 152 -7.13 -10.42 -27.09
C ILE A 152 -6.71 -9.73 -25.80
N VAL A 153 -7.57 -9.77 -24.78
CA VAL A 153 -7.23 -9.28 -23.43
C VAL A 153 -7.30 -10.42 -22.45
N GLU A 154 -6.17 -10.76 -21.83
CA GLU A 154 -6.13 -11.79 -20.82
C GLU A 154 -6.65 -11.24 -19.48
N HIS A 155 -7.79 -11.75 -19.07
CA HIS A 155 -8.36 -11.43 -17.76
C HIS A 155 -7.55 -12.09 -16.64
N ALA A 156 -7.38 -11.37 -15.52
CA ALA A 156 -6.71 -11.94 -14.37
C ALA A 156 -7.50 -13.14 -13.82
N PRO A 157 -6.88 -14.33 -13.70
CA PRO A 157 -7.56 -15.53 -13.22
C PRO A 157 -7.98 -15.37 -11.76
N LYS A 158 -8.96 -16.18 -11.31
CA LYS A 158 -9.50 -16.13 -9.94
C LYS A 158 -8.40 -16.21 -8.87
N GLY A 159 -7.41 -17.10 -9.06
CA GLY A 159 -6.28 -17.23 -8.13
C GLY A 159 -5.42 -15.96 -8.04
N ALA A 160 -5.18 -15.26 -9.16
CA ALA A 160 -4.45 -13.99 -9.13
C ALA A 160 -5.25 -12.92 -8.37
N ARG A 161 -6.58 -12.87 -8.55
CA ARG A 161 -7.46 -11.95 -7.80
C ARG A 161 -7.45 -12.23 -6.29
N LEU A 162 -7.40 -13.50 -5.89
CA LEU A 162 -7.23 -13.87 -4.48
C LEU A 162 -5.89 -13.36 -3.93
N MET A 163 -4.80 -13.57 -4.68
CA MET A 163 -3.48 -13.11 -4.25
C MET A 163 -3.38 -11.59 -4.21
N HIS A 164 -4.05 -10.86 -5.11
CA HIS A 164 -4.16 -9.40 -5.00
C HIS A 164 -4.77 -9.02 -3.65
N HIS A 165 -5.87 -9.67 -3.27
CA HIS A 165 -6.57 -9.39 -2.03
C HIS A 165 -5.71 -9.70 -0.80
N ILE A 166 -5.02 -10.84 -0.78
CA ILE A 166 -4.10 -11.23 0.29
C ILE A 166 -2.95 -10.22 0.41
N ALA A 167 -2.30 -9.88 -0.71
CA ALA A 167 -1.22 -8.90 -0.72
C ALA A 167 -1.69 -7.53 -0.23
N ASP A 168 -2.83 -7.04 -0.73
CA ASP A 168 -3.42 -5.78 -0.29
C ASP A 168 -3.78 -5.78 1.20
N LEU A 169 -4.15 -6.93 1.77
CA LEU A 169 -4.43 -7.05 3.21
C LEU A 169 -3.20 -6.77 4.06
N PHE A 170 -2.01 -7.24 3.67
CA PHE A 170 -0.76 -6.95 4.39
C PHE A 170 -0.47 -5.43 4.44
N PHE A 171 -0.57 -4.75 3.29
CA PHE A 171 -0.37 -3.30 3.22
C PHE A 171 -1.44 -2.54 4.01
N LEU A 172 -2.69 -3.00 3.94
CA LEU A 172 -3.80 -2.36 4.63
C LEU A 172 -3.67 -2.48 6.15
N ILE A 173 -3.25 -3.64 6.67
CA ILE A 173 -2.99 -3.82 8.10
C ILE A 173 -1.91 -2.83 8.58
N ALA A 174 -0.80 -2.72 7.86
CA ALA A 174 0.27 -1.77 8.19
C ALA A 174 -0.20 -0.30 8.15
N ILE A 175 -1.09 0.04 7.22
CA ILE A 175 -1.70 1.37 7.11
C ILE A 175 -2.67 1.67 8.26
N THR A 176 -3.54 0.71 8.61
CA THR A 176 -4.55 0.91 9.66
C THR A 176 -3.93 1.12 11.04
N ASP A 177 -2.73 0.59 11.26
CA ASP A 177 -1.99 0.80 12.51
C ASP A 177 -1.63 2.27 12.75
N SER A 178 -1.21 2.98 11.69
CA SER A 178 -0.90 4.42 11.76
C SER A 178 -2.09 5.26 12.22
N TRP A 179 -3.32 4.84 11.93
CA TRP A 179 -4.54 5.53 12.36
C TRP A 179 -5.01 5.11 13.75
N TYR A 180 -4.79 3.85 14.12
CA TYR A 180 -5.15 3.33 15.44
C TYR A 180 -4.48 4.12 16.56
N LEU A 181 -3.19 4.45 16.38
CA LEU A 181 -2.43 5.25 17.33
C LEU A 181 -3.09 6.61 17.59
N ILE A 182 -3.45 7.34 16.53
CA ILE A 182 -4.08 8.68 16.60
C ILE A 182 -5.43 8.62 17.31
N VAL A 183 -6.27 7.65 16.95
CA VAL A 183 -7.63 7.53 17.51
C VAL A 183 -7.57 7.21 19.00
N ASN A 184 -6.69 6.31 19.43
CA ASN A 184 -6.56 5.97 20.84
C ASN A 184 -6.08 7.12 21.71
N SER A 185 -5.18 7.94 21.19
CA SER A 185 -4.43 8.92 21.96
C SER A 185 -5.11 10.30 22.02
N THR A 186 -5.88 10.67 20.99
CA THR A 186 -6.69 11.91 20.99
C THR A 186 -7.94 11.81 21.84
N LEU A 187 -8.55 10.64 21.89
CA LEU A 187 -9.94 10.56 22.32
C LEU A 187 -10.11 10.27 23.81
N SER A 188 -9.10 9.82 24.56
CA SER A 188 -9.28 9.39 25.98
C SER A 188 -10.50 8.47 26.18
N PHE A 189 -10.98 7.84 25.10
CA PHE A 189 -12.23 7.11 25.07
C PHE A 189 -11.91 5.65 25.29
N SER A 190 -12.50 5.09 26.34
CA SER A 190 -12.66 3.65 26.53
C SER A 190 -13.16 3.00 25.24
N THR A 191 -12.25 2.43 24.45
CA THR A 191 -12.53 1.46 23.38
C THR A 191 -13.86 1.66 22.65
N ASP A 192 -14.13 2.85 22.09
CA ASP A 192 -15.34 3.01 21.28
C ASP A 192 -15.11 2.28 19.95
N THR A 193 -15.50 1.00 19.98
CA THR A 193 -15.36 0.06 18.88
C THR A 193 -15.98 0.59 17.58
N ALA A 194 -16.98 1.47 17.66
CA ALA A 194 -17.63 2.07 16.50
C ALA A 194 -16.72 3.05 15.74
N LEU A 195 -15.99 3.92 16.46
CA LEU A 195 -15.06 4.87 15.83
C LEU A 195 -13.88 4.16 15.17
N LEU A 196 -13.33 3.14 15.84
CA LEU A 196 -12.28 2.29 15.26
C LEU A 196 -12.78 1.55 14.02
N PHE A 197 -14.00 1.03 14.06
CA PHE A 197 -14.61 0.38 12.90
C PHE A 197 -14.80 1.36 11.73
N LEU A 198 -15.28 2.57 12.01
CA LEU A 198 -15.46 3.63 11.01
C LEU A 198 -14.12 4.06 10.40
N ALA A 199 -13.08 4.25 11.21
CA ALA A 199 -11.72 4.57 10.75
C ALA A 199 -11.17 3.46 9.82
N ASN A 200 -11.40 2.19 10.16
CA ASN A 200 -11.01 1.06 9.31
C ASN A 200 -11.76 1.05 7.97
N ILE A 201 -13.07 1.33 7.96
CA ILE A 201 -13.85 1.44 6.71
C ILE A 201 -13.33 2.59 5.85
N ILE A 202 -13.09 3.75 6.44
CA ILE A 202 -12.58 4.93 5.73
C ILE A 202 -11.19 4.64 5.16
N SER A 203 -10.29 4.06 5.95
CA SER A 203 -8.95 3.72 5.48
C SER A 203 -8.97 2.68 4.38
N TYR A 204 -9.83 1.66 4.50
CA TYR A 204 -10.04 0.67 3.45
C TYR A 204 -10.52 1.32 2.16
N PHE A 205 -11.56 2.17 2.23
CA PHE A 205 -12.08 2.87 1.07
C PHE A 205 -11.03 3.78 0.41
N LEU A 206 -10.35 4.61 1.20
CA LEU A 206 -9.32 5.53 0.72
C LEU A 206 -8.15 4.77 0.10
N TYR A 207 -7.75 3.63 0.67
CA TYR A 207 -6.64 2.83 0.15
C TYR A 207 -6.90 2.41 -1.29
N PHE A 208 -8.07 1.80 -1.54
CA PHE A 208 -8.45 1.36 -2.87
C PHE A 208 -8.68 2.53 -3.83
N PHE A 209 -9.39 3.56 -3.36
CA PHE A 209 -9.72 4.72 -4.18
C PHE A 209 -8.47 5.49 -4.64
N LEU A 210 -7.57 5.81 -3.71
CA LEU A 210 -6.34 6.53 -4.02
C LEU A 210 -5.41 5.68 -4.88
N SER A 211 -5.24 4.39 -4.56
CA SER A 211 -4.40 3.48 -5.36
C SER A 211 -4.87 3.40 -6.81
N GLU A 212 -6.17 3.18 -7.04
CA GLU A 212 -6.71 3.07 -8.40
C GLU A 212 -6.80 4.40 -9.13
N THR A 213 -7.03 5.51 -8.43
CA THR A 213 -7.10 6.83 -9.06
C THR A 213 -5.72 7.32 -9.49
N LEU A 214 -4.72 7.16 -8.63
CA LEU A 214 -3.35 7.64 -8.85
C LEU A 214 -2.55 6.67 -9.72
N PHE A 215 -2.62 5.37 -9.45
CA PHE A 215 -1.76 4.35 -10.05
C PHE A 215 -2.50 3.34 -10.93
N ARG A 216 -3.84 3.29 -10.88
CA ARG A 216 -4.71 2.32 -11.60
C ARG A 216 -4.52 0.87 -11.21
N GLN A 217 -3.81 0.69 -10.12
CA GLN A 217 -3.54 -0.59 -9.52
C GLN A 217 -3.33 -0.40 -8.03
N THR A 218 -3.66 -1.42 -7.26
CA THR A 218 -3.22 -1.54 -5.87
C THR A 218 -1.81 -2.13 -5.80
N PRO A 219 -1.08 -1.98 -4.68
CA PRO A 219 0.15 -2.72 -4.42
C PRO A 219 0.05 -4.22 -4.73
N GLY A 220 -1.03 -4.89 -4.32
CA GLY A 220 -1.26 -6.31 -4.62
C GLY A 220 -1.41 -6.61 -6.11
N GLN A 221 -2.10 -5.73 -6.85
CA GLN A 221 -2.19 -5.84 -8.31
C GLN A 221 -0.85 -5.56 -9.00
N ALA A 222 -0.04 -4.63 -8.47
CA ALA A 222 1.30 -4.34 -8.98
C ALA A 222 2.23 -5.55 -8.83
N ILE A 223 2.16 -6.25 -7.68
CA ILE A 223 2.95 -7.47 -7.43
C ILE A 223 2.64 -8.54 -8.48
N MET A 224 1.37 -8.71 -8.84
CA MET A 224 0.91 -9.72 -9.80
C MET A 224 0.79 -9.22 -11.24
N ASP A 225 1.40 -8.06 -11.53
CA ASP A 225 1.44 -7.44 -12.85
C ASP A 225 0.07 -7.33 -13.54
N SER A 226 -0.92 -6.93 -12.75
CA SER A 226 -2.30 -6.73 -13.18
C SER A 226 -2.70 -5.27 -12.98
N CYS A 227 -3.68 -4.81 -13.74
CA CYS A 227 -4.24 -3.47 -13.57
C CYS A 227 -5.74 -3.44 -13.83
N VAL A 228 -6.40 -2.38 -13.34
CA VAL A 228 -7.82 -2.17 -13.59
C VAL A 228 -8.02 -1.47 -14.92
N ALA A 229 -8.93 -2.00 -15.73
CA ALA A 229 -9.32 -1.44 -17.01
C ALA A 229 -10.85 -1.31 -17.11
N GLY A 230 -11.31 -0.35 -17.92
CA GLY A 230 -12.74 -0.14 -18.14
C GLY A 230 -13.27 -1.01 -19.27
N ILE A 231 -14.49 -1.52 -19.13
CA ILE A 231 -15.09 -2.40 -20.15
C ILE A 231 -15.56 -1.60 -21.37
N ASN A 232 -16.33 -0.51 -21.16
CA ASN A 232 -16.91 0.32 -22.23
C ASN A 232 -16.40 1.77 -22.27
N ARG A 233 -15.68 2.20 -21.23
CA ARG A 233 -15.10 3.56 -21.12
C ARG A 233 -13.83 3.50 -20.30
N LYS A 234 -12.84 4.31 -20.68
CA LYS A 234 -11.58 4.52 -19.94
C LYS A 234 -11.84 4.72 -18.45
N ILE A 235 -10.99 4.14 -17.60
CA ILE A 235 -11.11 4.30 -16.15
C ILE A 235 -10.77 5.73 -15.74
N GLY A 236 -11.75 6.45 -15.20
CA GLY A 236 -11.58 7.77 -14.60
C GLY A 236 -11.86 7.75 -13.09
N PRO A 237 -11.61 8.85 -12.36
CA PRO A 237 -11.82 8.94 -10.93
C PRO A 237 -13.22 8.53 -10.48
N LYS A 238 -14.27 8.91 -11.26
CA LYS A 238 -15.66 8.53 -10.97
C LYS A 238 -15.88 7.00 -10.95
N LYS A 239 -15.26 6.27 -11.89
CA LYS A 239 -15.35 4.80 -11.93
C LYS A 239 -14.54 4.16 -10.81
N ALA A 240 -13.35 4.67 -10.51
CA ALA A 240 -12.55 4.22 -9.38
C ALA A 240 -13.28 4.43 -8.04
N LEU A 241 -13.98 5.55 -7.89
CA LEU A 241 -14.83 5.84 -6.74
C LEU A 241 -15.97 4.82 -6.60
N LEU A 242 -16.74 4.61 -7.67
CA LEU A 242 -17.85 3.65 -7.67
C LEU A 242 -17.37 2.21 -7.43
N ARG A 243 -16.21 1.85 -7.97
CA ARG A 243 -15.54 0.57 -7.72
C ARG A 243 -15.13 0.42 -6.25
N SER A 244 -14.60 1.48 -5.64
CA SER A 244 -14.21 1.48 -4.23
C SER A 244 -15.42 1.36 -3.30
N PHE A 245 -16.54 2.00 -3.64
CA PHE A 245 -17.82 1.78 -2.94
C PHE A 245 -18.35 0.35 -3.13
N GLY A 246 -18.25 -0.21 -4.34
CA GLY A 246 -18.64 -1.59 -4.62
C GLY A 246 -17.89 -2.63 -3.76
N ARG A 247 -16.66 -2.32 -3.34
CA ARG A 247 -15.87 -3.18 -2.43
C ARG A 247 -16.34 -3.16 -0.98
N LEU A 248 -17.21 -2.21 -0.60
CA LEU A 248 -17.82 -2.16 0.72
C LEU A 248 -19.05 -3.07 0.83
N ILE A 249 -19.54 -3.61 -0.28
CA ILE A 249 -20.63 -4.58 -0.26
C ILE A 249 -20.15 -5.84 0.49
N PRO A 250 -20.89 -6.33 1.50
CA PRO A 250 -20.51 -7.54 2.23
C PRO A 250 -20.26 -8.71 1.27
N PHE A 251 -19.24 -9.52 1.54
CA PHE A 251 -18.83 -10.66 0.71
C PHE A 251 -18.32 -10.36 -0.71
N ASP A 252 -18.27 -9.09 -1.15
CA ASP A 252 -17.70 -8.73 -2.47
C ASP A 252 -16.26 -9.26 -2.62
N ARG A 253 -15.48 -9.21 -1.53
CA ARG A 253 -14.11 -9.73 -1.46
C ARG A 253 -13.98 -11.18 -1.90
N TYR A 254 -14.98 -12.03 -1.66
CA TYR A 254 -14.97 -13.45 -2.04
C TYR A 254 -15.85 -13.74 -3.25
N SER A 255 -16.67 -12.78 -3.67
CA SER A 255 -17.62 -12.93 -4.77
C SER A 255 -16.95 -13.37 -6.08
N PHE A 256 -15.67 -13.05 -6.30
CA PHE A 256 -14.92 -13.46 -7.50
C PHE A 256 -14.77 -14.98 -7.63
N LEU A 257 -14.80 -15.73 -6.52
CA LEU A 257 -14.70 -17.20 -6.53
C LEU A 257 -15.90 -17.82 -7.24
N TRP A 258 -17.07 -17.22 -7.11
CA TRP A 258 -18.34 -17.70 -7.67
C TRP A 258 -18.83 -16.86 -8.87
N GLY A 259 -17.97 -16.02 -9.45
CA GLY A 259 -18.35 -15.17 -10.60
C GLY A 259 -19.21 -13.95 -10.26
N GLY A 260 -19.32 -13.62 -8.97
CA GLY A 260 -20.03 -12.46 -8.45
C GLY A 260 -19.38 -11.15 -8.87
N ASN A 261 -18.08 -10.95 -8.57
CA ASN A 261 -17.29 -9.74 -8.89
C ASN A 261 -18.13 -8.45 -8.83
N TRP A 262 -18.81 -8.20 -7.72
CA TRP A 262 -19.85 -7.16 -7.67
C TRP A 262 -19.28 -5.76 -7.91
N HIS A 263 -18.13 -5.44 -7.33
CA HIS A 263 -17.46 -4.16 -7.57
C HIS A 263 -17.05 -3.93 -9.04
N ASP A 264 -16.67 -4.99 -9.78
CA ASP A 264 -16.39 -4.92 -11.22
C ASP A 264 -17.66 -4.58 -12.01
N LYS A 265 -18.76 -5.28 -11.72
CA LYS A 265 -20.06 -5.12 -12.38
C LYS A 265 -20.66 -3.73 -12.14
N VAL A 266 -20.69 -3.29 -10.88
CA VAL A 266 -21.23 -1.98 -10.48
C VAL A 266 -20.47 -0.85 -11.16
N SER A 267 -19.15 -0.98 -11.32
CA SER A 267 -18.31 0.08 -11.92
C SER A 267 -18.07 -0.06 -13.42
N ASN A 268 -18.55 -1.13 -14.06
CA ASN A 268 -18.22 -1.50 -15.45
C ASN A 268 -16.70 -1.48 -15.71
N THR A 269 -15.97 -2.18 -14.84
CA THR A 269 -14.52 -2.36 -14.92
C THR A 269 -14.14 -3.83 -14.74
N THR A 270 -12.90 -4.19 -15.06
CA THR A 270 -12.36 -5.54 -14.86
C THR A 270 -10.85 -5.45 -14.63
N VAL A 271 -10.25 -6.56 -14.18
CA VAL A 271 -8.81 -6.68 -13.94
C VAL A 271 -8.19 -7.51 -15.05
N VAL A 272 -7.14 -6.97 -15.65
CA VAL A 272 -6.43 -7.55 -16.79
C VAL A 272 -4.94 -7.66 -16.49
N ARG A 273 -4.26 -8.66 -17.06
CA ARG A 273 -2.79 -8.76 -16.98
C ARG A 273 -2.15 -7.69 -17.84
N LYS A 274 -1.07 -7.06 -17.38
CA LYS A 274 -0.40 -6.01 -18.16
C LYS A 274 0.26 -6.55 -19.42
N ASN A 275 0.97 -7.67 -19.30
CA ASN A 275 1.72 -8.24 -20.43
C ASN A 275 0.82 -8.65 -21.59
N SER A 276 -0.44 -9.03 -21.35
CA SER A 276 -1.33 -9.49 -22.43
C SER A 276 -1.77 -8.41 -23.41
N TRP A 277 -1.74 -7.13 -23.00
CA TRP A 277 -2.14 -6.02 -23.87
C TRP A 277 -1.01 -5.02 -24.14
N ARG A 278 0.10 -5.11 -23.39
CA ARG A 278 1.27 -4.24 -23.55
C ARG A 278 1.71 -4.23 -25.01
N ASP A 279 1.91 -5.42 -25.58
CA ASP A 279 2.39 -5.58 -26.94
C ASP A 279 1.38 -5.05 -27.97
N LEU A 280 0.07 -5.29 -27.74
CA LEU A 280 -0.99 -4.84 -28.65
C LEU A 280 -1.19 -3.32 -28.69
N VAL A 281 -1.05 -2.62 -27.55
CA VAL A 281 -1.22 -1.17 -27.50
C VAL A 281 0.01 -0.44 -28.02
N PHE A 282 1.23 -0.92 -27.71
CA PHE A 282 2.47 -0.30 -28.20
C PHE A 282 2.73 -0.54 -29.67
N ASP A 283 2.15 -1.59 -30.26
CA ASP A 283 2.23 -1.82 -31.70
C ASP A 283 1.17 -1.02 -32.47
N ALA A 284 -0.01 -0.79 -31.88
CA ALA A 284 -1.05 0.06 -32.47
C ALA A 284 -0.72 1.57 -32.43
N GLU A 285 0.07 2.03 -31.45
CA GLU A 285 0.55 3.43 -31.40
C GLU A 285 1.81 3.67 -32.25
N ARG A 286 2.41 2.61 -32.82
CA ARG A 286 3.58 2.68 -33.73
C ARG A 286 3.22 2.61 -35.22
N GLN A 287 1.94 2.38 -35.56
CA GLN A 287 1.39 2.39 -36.91
C GLN A 287 0.62 3.70 -37.16
#